data_AF-A0A0C2D523-F1
#
_entry.id   AF-A0A0C2D523-F1
#
_cell.length_a   1.000
_cell.length_b   1.000
_cell.length_c   1.000
_cell.angle_alpha   90.00
_cell.angle_beta   90.00
_cell.angle_gamma   90.00
#
_symmetry.space_group_name_H-M   'P 1'
#
loop_
_entity.id
_entity.type
_entity.pdbx_description
1 polymer ?
#
loop_
_entity_poly.entity_id
_entity_poly.type
_entity_poly.pdbx_seq_one_letter_code
_entity_poly.pdbx_strand_id
1 'polypeptide(L)'
;MIRINLSPTVKRKNQSSTRAITAVQMVVPSTKVSKGSIYAVLMLLGWVGVGVGAWVLQTGVQEDTQRLKNKSAVLLEDTRAINEKIDEEDLQARFNRYEELTAAAAALQQKRRTPVYVYHELTNVLTTGRMPDIDEAEQRKRVALDPQARLALDWDANSVWLSSMQQDGANVLEITGAARDPDDLSEFVKRLRASARFARVSHPEFALEEVAERPSSGAPRPLKPGEALHNHYTFELTAQVRYWD
;
A
#
# COMPACT_ATOMS: atom_id res chain seq x y z
N MET A 1 16.45 -27.83 5.48
CA MET A 1 16.45 -28.78 6.61
C MET A 1 17.91 -29.05 6.96
N ILE A 2 18.47 -28.34 7.94
CA ILE A 2 19.91 -28.32 8.23
C ILE A 2 20.12 -29.00 9.59
N ARG A 3 20.89 -30.09 9.61
CA ARG A 3 21.29 -30.82 10.83
C ARG A 3 22.61 -30.21 11.32
N ILE A 4 22.64 -29.71 12.55
CA ILE A 4 23.87 -29.21 13.17
C ILE A 4 24.29 -30.20 14.25
N ASN A 5 25.45 -30.80 14.01
CA ASN A 5 26.18 -31.71 14.88
C ASN A 5 27.14 -30.87 15.75
N LEU A 6 27.00 -30.91 17.07
CA LEU A 6 27.93 -30.27 17.99
C LEU A 6 28.15 -31.16 19.23
N SER A 7 29.17 -32.01 19.15
CA SER A 7 29.93 -32.44 20.32
C SER A 7 31.24 -31.67 20.35
N PRO A 8 31.65 -31.17 21.53
CA PRO A 8 32.96 -31.57 22.01
C PRO A 8 32.94 -31.89 23.51
N THR A 9 33.13 -33.17 23.84
CA THR A 9 33.52 -33.60 25.19
C THR A 9 35.01 -33.31 25.38
N VAL A 10 35.32 -32.20 26.06
CA VAL A 10 36.69 -31.92 26.54
C VAL A 10 36.92 -32.70 27.83
N LYS A 11 37.60 -33.84 27.69
CA LYS A 11 38.00 -34.73 28.78
C LYS A 11 39.18 -34.09 29.53
N ARG A 12 38.95 -33.52 30.72
CA ARG A 12 40.00 -32.93 31.56
C ARG A 12 40.80 -34.04 32.25
N LYS A 13 42.12 -34.01 32.03
CA LYS A 13 43.14 -34.94 32.50
C LYS A 13 43.55 -34.57 33.94
N ASN A 14 43.27 -35.43 34.92
CA ASN A 14 43.84 -35.30 36.27
C ASN A 14 45.27 -35.84 36.26
N GLN A 15 46.25 -34.94 36.36
CA GLN A 15 47.62 -35.29 36.74
C GLN A 15 47.67 -35.41 38.26
N SER A 16 47.96 -36.61 38.75
CA SER A 16 48.31 -36.91 40.14
C SER A 16 49.83 -36.99 40.24
N SER A 17 50.43 -35.98 40.86
CA SER A 17 51.76 -35.99 41.48
C SER A 17 51.70 -34.83 42.49
N THR A 18 52.23 -34.84 43.71
CA THR A 18 53.21 -35.67 44.39
C THR A 18 53.01 -35.37 45.88
N ARG A 19 53.26 -36.35 46.76
CA ARG A 19 54.10 -36.29 47.97
C ARG A 19 53.55 -37.13 49.10
N ALA A 20 54.34 -38.15 49.40
CA ALA A 20 54.36 -38.85 50.66
C ALA A 20 54.46 -37.86 51.82
N ILE A 21 53.57 -38.00 52.80
CA ILE A 21 53.76 -37.49 54.15
C ILE A 21 53.80 -38.70 55.06
N THR A 22 54.99 -38.93 55.58
CA THR A 22 55.34 -39.82 56.66
C THR A 22 54.48 -39.51 57.89
N ALA A 23 53.57 -40.40 58.25
CA ALA A 23 52.85 -40.32 59.52
C ALA A 23 53.75 -40.84 60.63
N VAL A 24 54.32 -39.90 61.39
CA VAL A 24 54.99 -40.14 62.67
C VAL A 24 53.98 -40.75 63.65
N GLN A 25 54.40 -41.81 64.34
CA GLN A 25 53.68 -42.47 65.42
C GLN A 25 53.20 -41.45 66.45
N MET A 26 51.88 -41.32 66.65
CA MET A 26 51.34 -40.67 67.83
C MET A 26 51.27 -41.70 68.96
N VAL A 27 52.18 -41.55 69.92
CA VAL A 27 52.09 -42.12 71.26
C VAL A 27 50.77 -41.68 71.88
N VAL A 28 49.95 -42.64 72.30
CA VAL A 28 48.73 -42.40 73.07
C VAL A 28 49.11 -42.35 74.55
N PRO A 29 49.07 -41.20 75.24
CA PRO A 29 49.02 -41.20 76.68
C PRO A 29 47.55 -41.39 77.09
N SER A 30 47.27 -42.47 77.82
CA SER A 30 45.98 -42.64 78.50
C SER A 30 45.83 -41.50 79.52
N THR A 31 45.01 -40.51 79.21
CA THR A 31 44.57 -39.50 80.17
C THR A 31 43.06 -39.49 80.19
N LYS A 32 42.48 -39.46 81.40
CA LYS A 32 41.04 -39.32 81.61
C LYS A 32 40.58 -38.00 80.99
N VAL A 33 39.99 -38.07 79.82
CA VAL A 33 39.51 -36.89 79.08
C VAL A 33 38.23 -36.38 79.76
N SER A 34 38.30 -35.16 80.31
CA SER A 34 37.14 -34.47 80.87
C SER A 34 36.09 -34.25 79.78
N LYS A 35 34.81 -34.51 80.08
CA LYS A 35 33.69 -34.30 79.14
C LYS A 35 33.71 -32.90 78.50
N GLY A 36 34.27 -31.90 79.18
CA GLY A 36 34.41 -30.53 78.67
C GLY A 36 35.34 -30.37 77.47
N SER A 37 36.41 -31.15 77.34
CA SER A 37 37.32 -31.03 76.19
C SER A 37 36.76 -31.68 74.91
N ILE A 38 35.92 -32.70 75.05
CA ILE A 38 35.19 -33.30 73.91
C ILE A 38 34.18 -32.30 73.34
N TYR A 39 33.44 -31.60 74.21
CA TYR A 39 32.54 -30.53 73.77
C TYR A 39 33.29 -29.39 73.07
N ALA A 40 34.45 -28.97 73.59
CA ALA A 40 35.26 -27.93 72.97
C ALA A 40 35.73 -28.33 71.55
N VAL A 41 36.19 -29.58 71.36
CA VAL A 41 36.61 -30.08 70.05
C VAL A 41 35.43 -30.18 69.06
N LEU A 42 34.27 -30.64 69.51
CA LEU A 42 33.06 -30.70 68.68
C LEU A 42 32.56 -29.31 68.27
N MET A 43 32.62 -28.32 69.17
CA MET A 43 32.24 -26.94 68.87
C MET A 43 33.20 -26.32 67.85
N LEU A 44 34.51 -26.59 67.98
CA LEU A 44 35.53 -26.09 67.06
C LEU A 44 35.36 -26.73 65.67
N LEU A 45 35.09 -28.03 65.58
CA LEU A 45 34.72 -28.70 64.33
C LEU A 45 33.43 -28.13 63.72
N GLY A 46 32.44 -27.80 64.56
CA GLY A 46 31.21 -27.14 64.13
C GLY A 46 31.47 -25.78 63.48
N TRP A 47 32.29 -24.94 64.10
CA TRP A 47 32.68 -23.64 63.55
C TRP A 47 33.49 -23.74 62.25
N VAL A 48 34.40 -24.72 62.18
CA VAL A 48 35.13 -25.02 60.94
C VAL A 48 34.17 -25.46 59.83
N GLY A 49 33.18 -26.30 60.15
CA GLY A 49 32.13 -26.71 59.21
C GLY A 49 31.30 -25.54 58.69
N VAL A 50 30.90 -24.61 59.56
CA VAL A 50 30.18 -23.38 59.18
C VAL A 50 31.04 -22.47 58.31
N GLY A 51 32.32 -22.31 58.65
CA GLY A 51 33.26 -21.51 57.85
C GLY A 51 33.47 -22.06 56.43
N VAL A 52 33.61 -23.38 56.31
CA VAL A 52 33.72 -24.05 54.99
C VAL A 52 32.41 -23.94 54.21
N GLY A 53 31.26 -24.12 54.86
CA GLY A 53 29.95 -23.97 54.23
C GLY A 53 29.71 -22.55 53.70
N ALA A 54 30.06 -21.52 54.49
CA ALA A 54 29.98 -20.12 54.08
C ALA A 54 30.95 -19.81 52.93
N TRP A 55 32.16 -20.36 52.96
CA TRP A 55 33.14 -20.19 51.89
C TRP A 55 32.68 -20.78 50.56
N VAL A 56 32.13 -22.01 50.56
CA VAL A 56 31.59 -22.68 49.35
C VAL A 56 30.41 -21.89 48.75
N LEU A 57 29.51 -21.37 49.59
CA LEU A 57 28.41 -20.51 49.13
C LEU A 57 28.94 -19.19 48.54
N GLN A 58 29.94 -18.58 49.15
CA GLN A 58 30.52 -17.32 48.68
C GLN A 58 31.28 -17.51 47.35
N THR A 59 31.97 -18.62 47.16
CA THR A 59 32.61 -18.94 45.86
C THR A 59 31.58 -19.16 44.76
N GLY A 60 30.46 -19.86 45.05
CA GLY A 60 29.39 -20.06 44.08
C GLY A 60 28.72 -18.74 43.66
N VAL A 61 28.44 -17.85 44.62
CA VAL A 61 27.87 -16.52 44.33
C VAL A 61 28.82 -15.64 43.51
N GLN A 62 30.14 -15.74 43.75
CA GLN A 62 31.14 -15.02 42.95
C GLN A 62 31.23 -15.56 41.52
N GLU A 63 31.17 -16.87 41.31
CA GLU A 63 31.15 -17.47 39.97
C GLU A 63 29.88 -17.09 39.19
N ASP A 64 28.71 -17.10 39.84
CA ASP A 64 27.44 -16.72 39.21
C ASP A 64 27.39 -15.23 38.85
N THR A 65 27.90 -14.36 39.73
CA THR A 65 28.00 -12.92 39.41
C THR A 65 28.99 -12.65 38.27
N GLN A 66 30.11 -13.36 38.20
CA GLN A 66 31.03 -13.26 37.06
C GLN A 66 30.39 -13.79 35.76
N ARG A 67 29.66 -14.90 35.83
CA ARG A 67 28.96 -15.48 34.68
C ARG A 67 27.86 -14.56 34.16
N LEU A 68 27.10 -13.92 35.05
CA LEU A 68 26.08 -12.93 34.70
C LEU A 68 26.71 -11.69 34.05
N LYS A 69 27.81 -11.17 34.62
CA LYS A 69 28.56 -10.05 34.03
C LYS A 69 29.07 -10.35 32.62
N ASN A 70 29.63 -11.55 32.41
CA ASN A 70 30.11 -11.98 31.10
C ASN A 70 28.96 -12.10 30.09
N LYS A 71 27.80 -12.66 30.50
CA LYS A 71 26.61 -12.72 29.63
C LYS A 71 26.06 -11.34 29.28
N SER A 72 26.01 -10.42 30.24
CA SER A 72 25.57 -9.04 29.95
C SER A 72 26.54 -8.29 29.04
N ALA A 73 27.85 -8.55 29.15
CA ALA A 73 28.85 -7.94 28.28
C ALA A 73 28.69 -8.41 26.83
N VAL A 74 28.48 -9.72 26.61
CA VAL A 74 28.22 -10.28 25.28
C VAL A 74 26.91 -9.73 24.70
N LEU A 75 25.83 -9.69 25.49
CA LEU A 75 24.56 -9.11 25.02
C LEU A 75 24.67 -7.63 24.66
N LEU A 76 25.46 -6.85 25.41
CA LEU A 76 25.73 -5.44 25.10
C LEU A 76 26.53 -5.28 23.80
N GLU A 77 27.48 -6.18 23.55
CA GLU A 77 28.25 -6.22 22.30
C GLU A 77 27.36 -6.57 21.10
N ASP A 78 26.52 -7.60 21.23
CA ASP A 78 25.53 -7.98 20.21
C ASP A 78 24.55 -6.83 19.93
N THR A 79 24.07 -6.15 20.97
CA THR A 79 23.15 -5.00 20.81
C THR A 79 23.83 -3.84 20.09
N ARG A 80 25.11 -3.56 20.38
CA ARG A 80 25.89 -2.55 19.63
C ARG A 80 26.11 -2.94 18.18
N ALA A 81 26.49 -4.19 17.92
CA ALA A 81 26.72 -4.69 16.56
C ALA A 81 25.44 -4.73 15.72
N ILE A 82 24.28 -4.90 16.35
CA ILE A 82 22.97 -4.78 15.70
C ILE A 82 22.64 -3.32 15.42
N ASN A 83 22.79 -2.42 16.40
CA ASN A 83 22.49 -1.00 16.21
C ASN A 83 23.41 -0.34 15.17
N GLU A 84 24.68 -0.72 15.08
CA GLU A 84 25.61 -0.20 14.07
C GLU A 84 25.24 -0.66 12.64
N LYS A 85 24.52 -1.78 12.50
CA LYS A 85 24.00 -2.26 11.21
C LYS A 85 22.66 -1.64 10.84
N ILE A 86 21.94 -1.05 11.80
CA ILE A 86 20.67 -0.36 11.56
C ILE A 86 21.03 1.09 11.26
N ASP A 87 21.24 1.37 9.98
CA ASP A 87 21.37 2.73 9.49
C ASP A 87 19.97 3.38 9.47
N GLU A 88 19.61 4.02 10.60
CA GLU A 88 18.32 4.67 10.78
C GLU A 88 18.07 5.76 9.73
N GLU A 89 19.14 6.42 9.25
CA GLU A 89 19.05 7.47 8.24
C GLU A 89 18.71 6.90 6.87
N ASP A 90 19.36 5.79 6.46
CA ASP A 90 19.03 5.09 5.21
C ASP A 90 17.62 4.46 5.25
N LEU A 91 17.20 3.93 6.40
CA LEU A 91 15.83 3.45 6.61
C LEU A 91 14.81 4.57 6.43
N GLN A 92 15.01 5.72 7.07
CA GLN A 92 14.11 6.86 6.94
C GLN A 92 14.09 7.40 5.51
N ALA A 93 15.24 7.47 4.84
CA ALA A 93 15.33 7.87 3.43
C ALA A 93 14.53 6.95 2.51
N ARG A 94 14.60 5.63 2.74
CA ARG A 94 13.80 4.63 1.99
C ARG A 94 12.31 4.76 2.27
N PHE A 95 11.91 5.01 3.51
CA PHE A 95 10.51 5.27 3.86
C PHE A 95 9.97 6.51 3.16
N ASN A 96 10.69 7.64 3.24
CA ASN A 96 10.29 8.89 2.58
C ASN A 96 10.17 8.69 1.06
N ARG A 97 11.16 8.02 0.44
CA ARG A 97 11.12 7.69 -1.00
C ARG A 97 9.93 6.79 -1.35
N TYR A 98 9.59 5.83 -0.50
CA TYR A 98 8.43 4.98 -0.71
C TYR A 98 7.13 5.80 -0.65
N GLU A 99 6.98 6.67 0.35
CA GLU A 99 5.82 7.56 0.45
C GLU A 99 5.67 8.46 -0.77
N GLU A 100 6.76 9.09 -1.24
CA GLU A 100 6.77 9.91 -2.45
C GLU A 100 6.32 9.09 -3.68
N LEU A 101 6.83 7.87 -3.84
CA LEU A 101 6.44 6.99 -4.95
C LEU A 101 4.97 6.56 -4.85
N THR A 102 4.46 6.26 -3.65
CA THR A 102 3.06 5.91 -3.46
C THR A 102 2.12 7.09 -3.73
N ALA A 103 2.49 8.30 -3.29
CA ALA A 103 1.75 9.52 -3.55
C ALA A 103 1.73 9.85 -5.05
N ALA A 104 2.89 9.73 -5.72
CA ALA A 104 2.98 9.90 -7.17
C ALA A 104 2.16 8.85 -7.94
N ALA A 105 2.18 7.59 -7.50
CA ALA A 105 1.40 6.52 -8.11
C ALA A 105 -0.12 6.74 -7.93
N ALA A 106 -0.55 7.17 -6.75
CA ALA A 106 -1.94 7.51 -6.47
C ALA A 106 -2.42 8.67 -7.35
N ALA A 107 -1.61 9.73 -7.47
CA ALA A 107 -1.90 10.88 -8.33
C ALA A 107 -1.98 10.49 -9.82
N LEU A 108 -1.10 9.59 -10.28
CA LEU A 108 -1.15 9.06 -11.65
C LEU A 108 -2.38 8.17 -11.88
N GLN A 109 -2.78 7.38 -10.88
CA GLN A 109 -3.94 6.49 -10.98
C GLN A 109 -5.24 7.28 -10.97
N GLN A 110 -5.34 8.35 -10.18
CA GLN A 110 -6.44 9.31 -10.22
C GLN A 110 -6.59 9.86 -11.66
N LYS A 111 -5.53 10.50 -12.20
CA LYS A 111 -5.53 11.02 -13.58
C LYS A 111 -5.89 10.01 -14.67
N ARG A 112 -5.66 8.71 -14.45
CA ARG A 112 -6.04 7.63 -15.39
C ARG A 112 -7.49 7.18 -15.24
N ARG A 113 -8.08 7.29 -14.05
CA ARG A 113 -9.47 6.90 -13.79
C ARG A 113 -10.44 7.93 -14.36
N THR A 114 -10.09 9.19 -14.35
CA THR A 114 -10.94 10.29 -14.83
C THR A 114 -11.36 10.16 -16.29
N PRO A 115 -10.45 9.94 -17.27
CA PRO A 115 -10.85 9.89 -18.67
C PRO A 115 -11.80 8.72 -18.90
N VAL A 116 -11.56 7.59 -18.23
CA VAL A 116 -12.41 6.40 -18.29
C VAL A 116 -13.84 6.72 -17.86
N TYR A 117 -14.04 7.51 -16.81
CA TYR A 117 -15.38 7.93 -16.39
C TYR A 117 -16.04 8.88 -17.39
N VAL A 118 -15.29 9.80 -18.01
CA VAL A 118 -15.81 10.68 -19.07
C VAL A 118 -16.27 9.85 -20.28
N TYR A 119 -15.46 8.89 -20.73
CA TYR A 119 -15.83 7.96 -21.81
C TYR A 119 -17.04 7.10 -21.44
N HIS A 120 -17.10 6.62 -20.20
CA HIS A 120 -18.25 5.84 -19.71
C HIS A 120 -19.54 6.66 -19.74
N GLU A 121 -19.48 7.92 -19.30
CA GLU A 121 -20.64 8.82 -19.36
C GLU A 121 -21.05 9.14 -20.80
N LEU A 122 -20.08 9.41 -21.68
CA LEU A 122 -20.38 9.58 -23.10
C LEU A 122 -21.03 8.33 -23.71
N THR A 123 -20.56 7.15 -23.32
CA THR A 123 -21.17 5.88 -23.75
C THR A 123 -22.60 5.77 -23.25
N ASN A 124 -22.88 6.14 -22.00
CA ASN A 124 -24.23 6.13 -21.46
C ASN A 124 -25.15 7.14 -22.16
N VAL A 125 -24.64 8.33 -22.49
CA VAL A 125 -25.36 9.33 -23.26
C VAL A 125 -25.64 8.82 -24.67
N LEU A 126 -24.67 8.17 -25.32
CA LEU A 126 -24.78 7.64 -26.69
C LEU A 126 -25.40 6.25 -26.78
N THR A 127 -25.99 5.73 -25.69
CA THR A 127 -26.69 4.44 -25.71
C THR A 127 -28.20 4.66 -25.57
N THR A 128 -28.96 4.23 -26.58
CA THR A 128 -30.42 4.32 -26.58
C THR A 128 -31.00 3.57 -25.37
N GLY A 129 -31.96 4.19 -24.68
CA GLY A 129 -32.59 3.65 -23.47
C GLY A 129 -31.78 3.79 -22.18
N ARG A 130 -30.57 4.35 -22.22
CA ARG A 130 -29.83 4.77 -21.01
C ARG A 130 -30.00 6.26 -20.77
N MET A 131 -29.93 6.64 -19.49
CA MET A 131 -29.86 8.03 -19.05
C MET A 131 -28.42 8.37 -18.63
N PRO A 132 -28.02 9.65 -18.74
CA PRO A 132 -26.76 10.11 -18.14
C PRO A 132 -26.79 9.93 -16.62
N ASP A 133 -25.62 9.97 -15.98
CA ASP A 133 -25.51 10.10 -14.52
C ASP A 133 -26.03 11.48 -14.09
N ILE A 134 -27.33 11.59 -13.82
CA ILE A 134 -28.03 12.85 -13.54
C ILE A 134 -28.00 13.16 -12.05
N ASP A 135 -27.60 14.37 -11.69
CA ASP A 135 -27.92 14.93 -10.38
C ASP A 135 -29.40 15.34 -10.34
N GLU A 136 -30.23 14.53 -9.71
CA GLU A 136 -31.68 14.75 -9.63
C GLU A 136 -32.04 16.13 -9.03
N ALA A 137 -31.25 16.62 -8.07
CA ALA A 137 -31.54 17.89 -7.42
C ALA A 137 -31.26 19.07 -8.36
N GLU A 138 -30.16 19.03 -9.11
CA GLU A 138 -29.87 20.02 -10.14
C GLU A 138 -30.84 19.93 -11.31
N GLN A 139 -31.19 18.73 -11.77
CA GLN A 139 -32.10 18.54 -12.89
C GLN A 139 -33.50 19.07 -12.57
N ARG A 140 -34.01 18.85 -11.35
CA ARG A 140 -35.29 19.43 -10.92
C ARG A 140 -35.25 20.96 -10.93
N LYS A 141 -34.14 21.58 -10.52
CA LYS A 141 -33.96 23.04 -10.60
C LYS A 141 -33.95 23.53 -12.05
N ARG A 142 -33.24 22.83 -12.94
CA ARG A 142 -33.17 23.17 -14.37
C ARG A 142 -34.55 23.07 -15.03
N VAL A 143 -35.28 21.98 -14.78
CA VAL A 143 -36.64 21.77 -15.30
C VAL A 143 -37.63 22.81 -14.75
N ALA A 144 -37.46 23.25 -13.50
CA ALA A 144 -38.29 24.29 -12.92
C ALA A 144 -38.05 25.67 -13.57
N LEU A 145 -36.82 25.95 -14.01
CA LEU A 145 -36.47 27.19 -14.73
C LEU A 145 -36.83 27.13 -16.22
N ASP A 146 -36.58 25.97 -16.84
CA ASP A 146 -36.85 25.71 -18.24
C ASP A 146 -37.49 24.32 -18.43
N PRO A 147 -38.79 24.25 -18.73
CA PRO A 147 -39.47 22.98 -19.00
C PRO A 147 -38.87 22.18 -20.18
N GLN A 148 -38.19 22.85 -21.13
CA GLN A 148 -37.56 22.19 -22.28
C GLN A 148 -36.25 21.47 -21.92
N ALA A 149 -35.71 21.69 -20.73
CA ALA A 149 -34.55 20.98 -20.20
C ALA A 149 -34.87 19.53 -19.77
N ARG A 150 -36.14 19.12 -19.83
CA ARG A 150 -36.56 17.74 -19.58
C ARG A 150 -36.05 16.84 -20.71
N LEU A 151 -35.37 15.77 -20.32
CA LEU A 151 -34.79 14.79 -21.25
C LEU A 151 -35.88 13.90 -21.84
N ALA A 152 -35.81 13.66 -23.15
CA ALA A 152 -36.67 12.71 -23.83
C ALA A 152 -36.23 11.26 -23.53
N LEU A 153 -37.17 10.38 -23.14
CA LEU A 153 -36.89 8.97 -22.85
C LEU A 153 -36.77 8.11 -24.11
N ASP A 154 -37.49 8.49 -25.15
CA ASP A 154 -37.64 7.82 -26.44
C ASP A 154 -36.63 8.29 -27.49
N TRP A 155 -35.71 9.19 -27.12
CA TRP A 155 -34.65 9.65 -28.01
C TRP A 155 -33.73 8.50 -28.44
N ASP A 156 -33.45 8.43 -29.75
CA ASP A 156 -32.55 7.45 -30.33
C ASP A 156 -31.13 8.00 -30.41
N ALA A 157 -30.22 7.42 -29.64
CA ALA A 157 -28.84 7.86 -29.58
C ALA A 157 -28.04 7.54 -30.87
N ASN A 158 -28.52 6.61 -31.72
CA ASN A 158 -27.85 6.28 -32.99
C ASN A 158 -27.96 7.41 -34.03
N SER A 159 -28.80 8.40 -33.78
CA SER A 159 -28.93 9.61 -34.60
C SER A 159 -27.70 10.52 -34.51
N VAL A 160 -26.86 10.36 -33.48
CA VAL A 160 -25.67 11.18 -33.22
C VAL A 160 -24.44 10.28 -33.19
N TRP A 161 -23.37 10.73 -33.84
CA TRP A 161 -22.07 10.06 -33.81
C TRP A 161 -20.95 11.06 -33.58
N LEU A 162 -19.88 10.57 -32.96
CA LEU A 162 -18.68 11.36 -32.68
C LEU A 162 -17.61 11.05 -33.73
N SER A 163 -17.00 12.10 -34.25
CA SER A 163 -15.92 12.02 -35.24
C SER A 163 -14.56 12.16 -34.58
N SER A 164 -14.42 13.11 -33.65
CA SER A 164 -13.19 13.30 -32.89
C SER A 164 -13.50 13.82 -31.49
N MET A 165 -12.60 13.51 -30.58
CA MET A 165 -12.65 14.03 -29.23
C MET A 165 -11.24 14.29 -28.75
N GLN A 166 -10.95 15.54 -28.42
CA GLN A 166 -9.63 15.99 -28.01
C GLN A 166 -9.73 16.73 -26.68
N GLN A 167 -8.82 16.40 -25.77
CA GLN A 167 -8.69 17.15 -24.54
C GLN A 167 -7.90 18.43 -24.84
N ASP A 168 -8.56 19.57 -24.65
CA ASP A 168 -7.90 20.87 -24.71
C ASP A 168 -7.60 21.37 -23.29
N GLY A 169 -6.31 21.55 -23.01
CA GLY A 169 -5.83 21.96 -21.69
C GLY A 169 -6.11 20.96 -20.56
N ALA A 170 -6.24 21.48 -19.34
CA ALA A 170 -6.41 20.64 -18.16
C ALA A 170 -7.80 20.01 -18.12
N ASN A 171 -8.85 20.81 -18.36
CA ASN A 171 -10.21 20.41 -18.02
C ASN A 171 -11.28 20.51 -19.12
N VAL A 172 -10.91 20.83 -20.36
CA VAL A 172 -11.85 21.06 -21.46
C VAL A 172 -11.73 19.94 -22.48
N LEU A 173 -12.88 19.54 -23.01
CA LEU A 173 -13.01 18.49 -24.01
C LEU A 173 -13.66 19.10 -25.25
N GLU A 174 -12.92 19.12 -26.35
CA GLU A 174 -13.43 19.47 -27.66
C GLU A 174 -14.02 18.21 -28.30
N ILE A 175 -15.30 18.29 -28.65
CA ILE A 175 -16.05 17.18 -29.23
C ILE A 175 -16.55 17.61 -30.60
N THR A 176 -16.15 16.87 -31.63
CA THR A 176 -16.69 17.03 -32.98
C THR A 176 -17.43 15.77 -33.39
N GLY A 177 -18.51 15.95 -34.12
CA GLY A 177 -19.36 14.86 -34.53
C GLY A 177 -20.37 15.28 -35.57
N ALA A 178 -21.35 14.42 -35.77
CA ALA A 178 -22.50 14.76 -36.57
C ALA A 178 -23.78 14.14 -36.01
N ALA A 179 -24.90 14.74 -36.40
CA ALA A 179 -26.24 14.36 -36.02
C ALA A 179 -27.11 14.28 -37.27
N ARG A 180 -28.09 13.38 -37.25
CA ARG A 180 -29.09 13.25 -38.32
C ARG A 180 -29.95 14.51 -38.41
N ASP A 181 -30.50 14.93 -37.27
CA ASP A 181 -31.45 16.03 -37.15
C ASP A 181 -30.99 17.04 -36.07
N PRO A 182 -31.41 18.32 -36.16
CA PRO A 182 -31.03 19.34 -35.18
C PRO A 182 -31.66 19.07 -33.80
N ASP A 183 -32.83 18.43 -33.77
CA ASP A 183 -33.51 18.05 -32.53
C ASP A 183 -32.70 16.99 -31.77
N ASP A 184 -32.10 16.03 -32.49
CA ASP A 184 -31.24 15.01 -31.90
C ASP A 184 -29.95 15.60 -31.32
N LEU A 185 -29.35 16.56 -32.02
CA LEU A 185 -28.21 17.33 -31.51
C LEU A 185 -28.60 18.08 -30.23
N SER A 186 -29.81 18.65 -30.19
CA SER A 186 -30.30 19.37 -29.01
C SER A 186 -30.47 18.44 -27.80
N GLU A 187 -31.03 17.24 -27.99
CA GLU A 187 -31.18 16.25 -26.92
C GLU A 187 -29.83 15.72 -26.44
N PHE A 188 -28.88 15.47 -27.35
CA PHE A 188 -27.51 15.11 -26.99
C PHE A 188 -26.87 16.17 -26.08
N VAL A 189 -26.96 17.45 -26.45
CA VAL A 189 -26.41 18.56 -25.65
C VAL A 189 -27.13 18.71 -24.31
N LYS A 190 -28.45 18.53 -24.25
CA LYS A 190 -29.21 18.51 -22.98
C LYS A 190 -28.73 17.40 -22.07
N ARG A 191 -28.53 16.18 -22.59
CA ARG A 191 -28.04 15.03 -21.84
C ARG A 191 -26.62 15.26 -21.30
N LEU A 192 -25.74 15.84 -22.10
CA LEU A 192 -24.41 16.26 -21.62
C LEU A 192 -24.51 17.29 -20.50
N ARG A 193 -25.37 18.29 -20.63
CA ARG A 193 -25.56 19.34 -19.60
C ARG A 193 -26.20 18.81 -18.32
N ALA A 194 -27.00 17.75 -18.40
CA ALA A 194 -27.68 17.12 -17.27
C ALA A 194 -26.77 16.14 -16.52
N SER A 195 -25.73 15.62 -17.17
CA SER A 195 -24.75 14.74 -16.53
C SER A 195 -24.01 15.48 -15.42
N ALA A 196 -23.86 14.83 -14.27
CA ALA A 196 -23.09 15.31 -13.13
C ALA A 196 -21.60 15.48 -13.43
N ARG A 197 -21.12 14.99 -14.58
CA ARG A 197 -19.68 14.95 -14.91
C ARG A 197 -19.25 16.15 -15.72
N PHE A 198 -20.16 16.78 -16.46
CA PHE A 198 -19.87 18.00 -17.21
C PHE A 198 -20.33 19.21 -16.41
N ALA A 199 -19.39 20.12 -16.12
CA ALA A 199 -19.66 21.36 -15.40
C ALA A 199 -20.42 22.35 -16.28
N ARG A 200 -19.93 22.47 -17.52
CA ARG A 200 -20.40 23.43 -18.50
C ARG A 200 -20.22 22.83 -19.88
N VAL A 201 -21.24 22.95 -20.71
CA VAL A 201 -21.21 22.54 -22.11
C VAL A 201 -21.55 23.76 -22.94
N SER A 202 -20.74 24.08 -23.95
CA SER A 202 -21.01 25.20 -24.85
C SER A 202 -22.28 24.96 -25.66
N HIS A 203 -22.70 25.98 -26.41
CA HIS A 203 -23.64 25.74 -27.50
C HIS A 203 -22.87 25.09 -28.65
N PRO A 204 -23.43 24.07 -29.31
CA PRO A 204 -22.78 23.48 -30.47
C PRO A 204 -22.80 24.48 -31.62
N GLU A 205 -21.67 24.66 -32.27
CA GLU A 205 -21.63 25.24 -33.61
C GLU A 205 -21.96 24.12 -34.60
N PHE A 206 -22.95 24.32 -35.46
CA PHE A 206 -23.39 23.28 -36.39
C PHE A 206 -23.59 23.81 -37.80
N ALA A 207 -23.32 22.96 -38.78
CA ALA A 207 -23.51 23.24 -40.20
C ALA A 207 -24.19 22.06 -40.88
N LEU A 208 -25.10 22.35 -41.81
CA LEU A 208 -25.69 21.32 -42.66
C LEU A 208 -24.69 20.92 -43.74
N GLU A 209 -24.31 19.65 -43.79
CA GLU A 209 -23.54 19.08 -44.89
C GLU A 209 -24.51 18.38 -45.84
N GLU A 210 -24.68 18.98 -47.02
CA GLU A 210 -25.49 18.41 -48.10
C GLU A 210 -24.66 17.39 -48.87
N VAL A 211 -25.12 16.14 -48.87
CA VAL A 211 -24.49 15.09 -49.66
C VAL A 211 -24.92 15.27 -51.10
N ALA A 212 -23.96 15.54 -51.98
CA ALA A 212 -24.22 15.70 -53.41
C ALA A 212 -25.01 14.50 -53.97
N GLU A 213 -26.13 14.79 -54.63
CA GLU A 213 -27.02 13.75 -55.15
C GLU A 213 -26.26 12.77 -56.04
N ARG A 214 -26.45 11.46 -55.79
CA ARG A 214 -25.87 10.42 -56.66
C ARG A 214 -26.49 10.56 -58.07
N PRO A 215 -25.68 10.56 -59.14
CA PRO A 215 -26.24 10.48 -60.49
C PRO A 215 -27.06 9.19 -60.63
N SER A 216 -28.31 9.31 -61.11
CA SER A 216 -29.31 8.23 -61.14
C SER A 216 -28.94 7.05 -62.04
N SER A 217 -27.89 7.17 -62.85
CA SER A 217 -27.44 6.16 -63.81
C SER A 217 -26.07 5.60 -63.42
N GLY A 218 -26.05 4.56 -62.59
CA GLY A 218 -24.82 3.82 -62.28
C GLY A 218 -24.98 2.86 -61.11
N ALA A 219 -24.27 1.73 -61.15
CA ALA A 219 -24.20 0.80 -60.03
C ALA A 219 -23.67 1.54 -58.77
N PRO A 220 -24.23 1.27 -57.58
CA PRO A 220 -23.86 1.98 -56.36
C PRO A 220 -22.37 1.78 -56.08
N ARG A 221 -21.61 2.89 -56.02
CA ARG A 221 -20.22 2.85 -55.56
C ARG A 221 -20.21 2.37 -54.11
N PRO A 222 -19.30 1.45 -53.72
CA PRO A 222 -19.12 1.11 -52.32
C PRO A 222 -18.73 2.38 -51.56
N LEU A 223 -19.45 2.66 -50.48
CA LEU A 223 -19.18 3.80 -49.59
C LEU A 223 -17.78 3.66 -49.01
N LYS A 224 -17.03 4.77 -48.98
CA LYS A 224 -15.82 4.80 -48.18
C LYS A 224 -16.19 4.91 -46.70
N PRO A 225 -15.37 4.37 -45.78
CA PRO A 225 -15.53 4.65 -44.36
C PRO A 225 -15.54 6.16 -44.11
N GLY A 226 -16.61 6.66 -43.47
CA GLY A 226 -16.82 8.10 -43.21
C GLY A 226 -17.65 8.86 -44.25
N GLU A 227 -18.11 8.21 -45.33
CA GLU A 227 -18.95 8.84 -46.34
C GLU A 227 -20.45 8.64 -46.00
N ALA A 228 -21.18 9.74 -45.80
CA ALA A 228 -22.60 9.72 -45.47
C ALA A 228 -23.48 9.54 -46.73
N LEU A 229 -24.59 8.80 -46.58
CA LEU A 229 -25.59 8.61 -47.64
C LEU A 229 -26.65 9.72 -47.68
N HIS A 230 -26.80 10.45 -46.58
CA HIS A 230 -27.86 11.41 -46.36
C HIS A 230 -27.27 12.70 -45.80
N ASN A 231 -27.99 13.80 -46.01
CA ASN A 231 -27.71 15.08 -45.37
C ASN A 231 -27.67 14.89 -43.86
N HIS A 232 -26.71 15.55 -43.22
CA HIS A 232 -26.51 15.49 -41.79
C HIS A 232 -25.92 16.80 -41.30
N TYR A 233 -26.05 17.04 -40.01
CA TYR A 233 -25.50 18.21 -39.34
C TYR A 233 -24.17 17.84 -38.73
N THR A 234 -23.09 18.49 -39.15
CA THR A 234 -21.83 18.43 -38.41
C THR A 234 -21.89 19.40 -37.24
N PHE A 235 -21.24 19.05 -36.14
CA PHE A 235 -21.19 19.92 -34.96
C PHE A 235 -19.82 19.90 -34.29
N GLU A 236 -19.51 21.02 -33.65
CA GLU A 236 -18.37 21.21 -32.76
C GLU A 236 -18.87 21.82 -31.45
N LEU A 237 -18.45 21.24 -30.32
CA LEU A 237 -18.76 21.77 -29.00
C LEU A 237 -17.62 21.55 -28.02
N THR A 238 -17.61 22.37 -26.97
CA THR A 238 -16.68 22.24 -25.85
C THR A 238 -17.42 21.86 -24.58
N ALA A 239 -16.91 20.86 -23.88
CA ALA A 239 -17.43 20.40 -22.59
C ALA A 239 -16.33 20.52 -21.52
N GLN A 240 -16.58 21.35 -20.52
CA GLN A 240 -15.75 21.42 -19.32
C GLN A 240 -16.18 20.32 -18.36
N VAL A 241 -15.29 19.40 -18.02
CA VAL A 241 -15.58 18.33 -17.05
C VAL A 241 -15.38 18.89 -15.63
N ARG A 242 -16.32 18.59 -14.71
CA ARG A 242 -16.27 19.04 -13.30
C ARG A 242 -15.03 18.50 -12.60
N TYR A 243 -14.76 17.23 -12.82
CA TYR A 243 -13.71 16.50 -12.15
C TYR A 243 -12.90 15.77 -13.20
N TRP A 244 -11.70 16.29 -13.46
CA TRP A 244 -10.65 15.46 -14.03
C TRP A 244 -9.90 14.75 -12.91
N ASP A 245 -10.64 14.03 -12.05
CA ASP A 245 -10.09 13.33 -10.88
C ASP A 245 -9.23 12.14 -11.27
#